data_AF-A0A7W0PY78-F1
#
_entry.id   AF-A0A7W0PY78-F1
#
_cell.length_a   1.000
_cell.length_b   1.000
_cell.length_c   1.000
_cell.angle_alpha   90.00
_cell.angle_beta   90.00
_cell.angle_gamma   90.00
#
_symmetry.space_group_name_H-M   'P 1'
#
loop_
_entity.id
_entity.type
_entity.pdbx_description
1 polymer ?
#
loop_
_entity_poly.entity_id
_entity_poly.type
_entity_poly.pdbx_seq_one_letter_code
_entity_poly.pdbx_strand_id
1 'polypeptide(L)'
;MQALIAARLDTLSPERKSLLQDAAVLGKVFWAGALAEIGGSDPGELELALHELARKELVRPARTSSMEGESEYSFWHLLVRDVAYSQIPRTERARRHRSAAAWIERKAGERVEDQAEVLAHHYLQALELAEAVGEQAHELLRIERVAARPLEDRPL
;
A
#
# COMPACT_ATOMS: atom_id res chain seq x y z
N MET A 1 -13.19 -7.42 19.52
CA MET A 1 -13.17 -7.86 18.10
C MET A 1 -11.79 -7.68 17.47
N GLN A 2 -11.14 -6.51 17.55
CA GLN A 2 -9.77 -6.31 17.03
C GLN A 2 -8.74 -7.33 17.55
N ALA A 3 -8.77 -7.68 18.85
CA ALA A 3 -7.87 -8.68 19.44
C ALA A 3 -7.99 -10.08 18.79
N LEU A 4 -9.20 -10.48 18.37
CA LEU A 4 -9.41 -11.76 17.68
C LEU A 4 -8.80 -11.73 16.27
N ILE A 5 -8.95 -10.59 15.56
CA ILE A 5 -8.32 -10.40 14.25
C ILE A 5 -6.81 -10.39 14.40
N ALA A 6 -6.27 -9.68 15.39
CA ALA A 6 -4.83 -9.66 15.66
C ALA A 6 -4.30 -11.08 15.90
N ALA A 7 -4.94 -11.85 16.78
CA ALA A 7 -4.57 -13.25 17.04
C ALA A 7 -4.62 -14.11 15.76
N ARG A 8 -5.63 -13.91 14.90
CA ARG A 8 -5.72 -14.60 13.60
C ARG A 8 -4.55 -14.22 12.68
N LEU A 9 -4.21 -12.93 12.59
CA LEU A 9 -3.07 -12.47 11.79
C LEU A 9 -1.74 -13.00 12.35
N ASP A 10 -1.62 -13.18 13.66
CA ASP A 10 -0.42 -13.72 14.31
C ASP A 10 -0.23 -15.23 14.05
N THR A 11 -1.25 -15.93 13.53
CA THR A 11 -1.10 -17.33 13.04
C THR A 11 -0.55 -17.43 11.63
N LEU A 12 -0.42 -16.31 10.90
CA LEU A 12 0.18 -16.31 9.56
C LEU A 12 1.70 -16.47 9.67
N SER A 13 2.32 -17.04 8.63
CA SER A 13 3.77 -16.99 8.52
C SER A 13 4.24 -15.52 8.40
N PRO A 14 5.48 -15.21 8.79
CA PRO A 14 6.02 -13.84 8.70
C PRO A 14 5.88 -13.23 7.30
N GLU A 15 6.07 -14.04 6.26
CA GLU A 15 5.99 -13.61 4.86
C GLU A 15 4.55 -13.23 4.49
N ARG A 16 3.55 -14.07 4.85
CA ARG A 16 2.13 -13.78 4.57
C ARG A 16 1.63 -12.60 5.38
N LYS A 17 2.11 -12.45 6.61
CA LYS A 17 1.80 -11.30 7.46
C LYS A 17 2.37 -10.02 6.87
N SER A 18 3.63 -10.03 6.44
CA SER A 18 4.25 -8.86 5.78
C SER A 18 3.52 -8.48 4.49
N LEU A 19 3.12 -9.47 3.68
CA LEU A 19 2.35 -9.23 2.46
C LEU A 19 1.00 -8.57 2.75
N LEU A 20 0.28 -9.03 3.77
CA LEU A 20 -0.99 -8.43 4.18
C LEU A 20 -0.80 -7.01 4.72
N GLN A 21 0.33 -6.74 5.38
CA GLN A 21 0.71 -5.41 5.84
C GLN A 21 1.04 -4.47 4.67
N ASP A 22 1.70 -4.95 3.61
CA ASP A 22 1.94 -4.18 2.38
C ASP A 22 0.62 -3.81 1.70
N ALA A 23 -0.30 -4.78 1.59
CA ALA A 23 -1.65 -4.54 1.11
C ALA A 23 -2.40 -3.52 1.97
N ALA A 24 -2.19 -3.54 3.29
CA ALA A 24 -2.88 -2.65 4.21
C ALA A 24 -2.45 -1.18 4.05
N VAL A 25 -1.17 -0.96 3.71
CA VAL A 25 -0.62 0.35 3.36
C VAL A 25 -1.24 0.87 2.06
N LEU A 26 -1.36 0.03 1.03
CA LEU A 26 -1.97 0.38 -0.26
C LEU A 26 -3.44 0.79 -0.12
N GLY A 27 -4.19 0.16 0.78
CA GLY A 27 -5.52 0.61 1.16
C GLY A 27 -6.59 -0.47 1.16
N LYS A 28 -7.83 -0.09 0.89
CA LYS A 28 -8.96 -1.03 0.76
C LYS A 28 -8.80 -1.95 -0.45
N VAL A 29 -8.23 -1.40 -1.52
CA VAL A 29 -7.95 -2.04 -2.81
C VAL A 29 -6.44 -1.96 -3.05
N PHE A 30 -5.88 -2.98 -3.66
CA PHE A 30 -4.44 -3.07 -3.94
C PHE A 30 -4.17 -3.99 -5.13
N TRP A 31 -2.96 -3.93 -5.68
CA TRP A 31 -2.58 -4.64 -6.90
C TRP A 31 -1.39 -5.58 -6.67
N ALA A 32 -1.38 -6.72 -7.36
CA ALA A 32 -0.29 -7.70 -7.24
C ALA A 32 1.07 -7.09 -7.62
N GLY A 33 1.17 -6.32 -8.71
CA GLY A 33 2.43 -5.67 -9.09
C GLY A 33 2.94 -4.68 -8.04
N ALA A 34 2.06 -4.03 -7.28
CA ALA A 34 2.46 -3.14 -6.19
C ALA A 34 3.06 -3.92 -5.03
N LEU A 35 2.47 -5.07 -4.69
CA LEU A 35 2.97 -5.96 -3.65
C LEU A 35 4.32 -6.59 -4.02
N ALA A 36 4.48 -6.99 -5.27
CA ALA A 36 5.76 -7.50 -5.79
C ALA A 36 6.88 -6.47 -5.64
N GLU A 37 6.61 -5.21 -5.97
CA GLU A 37 7.57 -4.11 -5.85
C GLU A 37 7.93 -3.79 -4.39
N ILE A 38 6.92 -3.67 -3.51
CA ILE A 38 7.14 -3.27 -2.11
C ILE A 38 7.86 -4.37 -1.32
N GLY A 39 7.44 -5.62 -1.53
CA GLY A 39 7.96 -6.79 -0.83
C GLY A 39 9.16 -7.47 -1.49
N GLY A 40 9.50 -7.09 -2.73
CA GLY A 40 10.58 -7.72 -3.50
C GLY A 40 10.35 -9.22 -3.77
N SER A 41 9.08 -9.63 -3.87
CA SER A 41 8.70 -11.05 -4.00
C SER A 41 8.64 -11.49 -5.46
N ASP A 42 8.97 -12.76 -5.71
CA ASP A 42 8.76 -13.38 -7.01
C ASP A 42 7.25 -13.41 -7.37
N PRO A 43 6.86 -13.09 -8.62
CA PRO A 43 5.45 -13.08 -9.01
C PRO A 43 4.70 -14.39 -8.76
N GLY A 44 5.34 -15.55 -9.00
CA GLY A 44 4.70 -16.85 -8.80
C GLY A 44 4.48 -17.18 -7.32
N GLU A 45 5.44 -16.84 -6.47
CA GLU A 45 5.29 -16.98 -5.02
C GLU A 45 4.22 -16.03 -4.47
N LEU A 46 4.16 -14.82 -4.99
CA LEU A 46 3.16 -13.82 -4.62
C LEU A 46 1.74 -14.29 -4.93
N GLU A 47 1.51 -14.85 -6.12
CA GLU A 47 0.19 -15.37 -6.50
C GLU A 47 -0.26 -16.51 -5.58
N LEU A 48 0.65 -17.42 -5.22
CA LEU A 48 0.36 -18.49 -4.27
C LEU A 48 0.01 -17.93 -2.88
N ALA A 49 0.76 -16.94 -2.40
CA ALA A 49 0.49 -16.29 -1.13
C ALA A 49 -0.86 -15.55 -1.12
N LEU A 50 -1.21 -14.85 -2.21
CA LEU A 50 -2.51 -14.20 -2.36
C LEU A 50 -3.67 -15.21 -2.39
N HIS A 51 -3.49 -16.36 -3.05
CA HIS A 51 -4.47 -17.46 -3.01
C HIS A 51 -4.66 -18.02 -1.60
N GLU A 52 -3.57 -18.20 -0.83
CA GLU A 52 -3.65 -18.65 0.57
C GLU A 52 -4.39 -17.64 1.44
N LEU A 53 -4.07 -16.34 1.32
CA LEU A 53 -4.75 -15.27 2.04
C LEU A 53 -6.24 -15.17 1.64
N ALA A 54 -6.56 -15.45 0.38
CA ALA A 54 -7.94 -15.47 -0.09
C ALA A 54 -8.74 -16.66 0.45
N ARG A 55 -8.15 -17.86 0.51
CA ARG A 55 -8.76 -19.03 1.17
C ARG A 55 -8.99 -18.80 2.66
N LYS A 56 -8.15 -17.98 3.29
CA LYS A 56 -8.32 -17.54 4.67
C LYS A 56 -9.29 -16.35 4.79
N GLU A 57 -10.01 -15.96 3.75
CA GLU A 57 -10.98 -14.85 3.78
C GLU A 57 -10.38 -13.54 4.35
N LEU A 58 -9.10 -13.28 4.06
CA LEU A 58 -8.45 -12.02 4.42
C LEU A 58 -8.52 -11.03 3.26
N VAL A 59 -8.32 -11.52 2.04
CA VAL A 59 -8.38 -10.76 0.79
C VAL A 59 -9.23 -11.48 -0.25
N ARG A 60 -9.64 -10.78 -1.31
CA ARG A 60 -10.34 -11.36 -2.45
C ARG A 60 -9.94 -10.67 -3.75
N PRO A 61 -9.82 -11.42 -4.86
CA PRO A 61 -9.58 -10.81 -6.17
C PRO A 61 -10.82 -10.00 -6.62
N ALA A 62 -10.57 -8.88 -7.29
CA ALA A 62 -11.60 -8.14 -8.01
C ALA A 62 -11.86 -8.80 -9.38
N ARG A 63 -13.08 -8.66 -9.89
CA ARG A 63 -13.44 -9.18 -11.24
C ARG A 63 -12.87 -8.32 -12.36
N THR A 64 -12.77 -7.02 -12.11
CA THR A 64 -12.23 -6.02 -13.02
C THR A 64 -11.20 -5.23 -12.23
N SER A 65 -10.04 -4.97 -12.85
CA SER A 65 -9.03 -4.11 -12.25
C SER A 65 -9.27 -2.66 -12.66
N SER A 66 -9.12 -1.75 -11.69
CA SER A 66 -9.07 -0.31 -11.94
C SER A 66 -7.73 0.15 -12.53
N MET A 67 -6.69 -0.71 -12.48
CA MET A 67 -5.39 -0.43 -13.06
C MET A 67 -5.07 -1.43 -14.18
N GLU A 68 -4.86 -0.91 -15.37
CA GLU A 68 -4.63 -1.72 -16.57
C GLU A 68 -3.37 -2.60 -16.42
N GLY A 69 -3.51 -3.88 -16.79
CA GLY A 69 -2.42 -4.86 -16.72
C GLY A 69 -2.11 -5.37 -15.32
N GLU A 70 -2.88 -4.98 -14.29
CA GLU A 70 -2.63 -5.38 -12.90
C GLU A 70 -3.78 -6.20 -12.33
N SER A 71 -3.45 -7.26 -11.58
CA SER A 71 -4.43 -8.05 -10.83
C SER A 71 -4.81 -7.32 -9.55
N GLU A 72 -6.08 -6.93 -9.44
CA GLU A 72 -6.60 -6.17 -8.31
C GLU A 72 -7.21 -7.08 -7.24
N TYR A 73 -7.00 -6.72 -5.98
CA TYR A 73 -7.52 -7.39 -4.80
C TYR A 73 -8.10 -6.37 -3.82
N SER A 74 -8.93 -6.85 -2.91
CA SER A 74 -9.49 -6.06 -1.81
C SER A 74 -9.54 -6.86 -0.52
N PHE A 75 -9.55 -6.19 0.62
CA PHE A 75 -9.80 -6.87 1.90
C PHE A 75 -11.25 -7.35 1.99
N TRP A 76 -11.47 -8.54 2.56
CA TRP A 76 -12.83 -9.00 2.88
C TRP A 76 -13.52 -8.09 3.90
N HIS A 77 -12.76 -7.66 4.90
CA HIS A 77 -13.23 -6.76 5.95
C HIS A 77 -12.20 -5.65 6.19
N LEU A 78 -12.65 -4.40 6.22
CA LEU A 78 -11.76 -3.25 6.48
C LEU A 78 -11.05 -3.34 7.83
N LEU A 79 -11.67 -3.97 8.83
CA LEU A 79 -11.04 -4.15 10.13
C LEU A 79 -9.78 -5.05 10.06
N VAL A 80 -9.70 -5.98 9.10
CA VAL A 80 -8.49 -6.78 8.86
C VAL A 80 -7.36 -5.88 8.37
N ARG A 81 -7.65 -4.98 7.41
CA ARG A 81 -6.72 -3.97 6.92
C ARG A 81 -6.22 -3.11 8.08
N ASP A 82 -7.13 -2.55 8.87
CA ASP A 82 -6.77 -1.61 9.94
C ASP A 82 -5.91 -2.28 11.02
N VAL A 83 -6.24 -3.53 11.39
CA VAL A 83 -5.42 -4.30 12.33
C VAL A 83 -4.05 -4.60 11.73
N ALA A 84 -3.97 -5.06 10.47
CA ALA A 84 -2.70 -5.32 9.80
C ALA A 84 -1.83 -4.06 9.74
N TYR A 85 -2.40 -2.92 9.32
CA TYR A 85 -1.73 -1.63 9.25
C TYR A 85 -1.21 -1.17 10.62
N SER A 86 -2.02 -1.31 11.66
CA SER A 86 -1.64 -0.90 13.02
C SER A 86 -0.46 -1.69 13.60
N GLN A 87 -0.24 -2.93 13.14
CA GLN A 87 0.86 -3.80 13.57
C GLN A 87 2.20 -3.46 12.89
N ILE A 88 2.23 -2.55 11.92
CA ILE A 88 3.46 -2.14 11.24
C ILE A 88 4.19 -1.10 12.11
N PRO A 89 5.50 -1.22 12.37
CA PRO A 89 6.29 -0.16 12.99
C PRO A 89 6.23 1.15 12.20
N ARG A 90 6.30 2.31 12.86
CA ARG A 90 6.17 3.63 12.20
C ARG A 90 7.18 3.86 11.07
N THR A 91 8.45 3.59 11.32
CA THR A 91 9.52 3.67 10.30
C THR A 91 9.20 2.83 9.07
N GLU A 92 8.70 1.61 9.29
CA GLU A 92 8.38 0.69 8.20
C GLU A 92 7.12 1.13 7.43
N ARG A 93 6.13 1.74 8.11
CA ARG A 93 5.00 2.37 7.43
C ARG A 93 5.46 3.50 6.52
N ALA A 94 6.37 4.37 7.00
CA ALA A 94 6.89 5.47 6.19
C ALA A 94 7.53 4.95 4.89
N ARG A 95 8.40 3.93 5.01
CA ARG A 95 9.04 3.25 3.88
C ARG A 95 8.02 2.66 2.91
N ARG A 96 7.03 1.91 3.40
CA ARG A 96 6.01 1.27 2.56
C ARG A 96 5.11 2.30 1.86
N HIS A 97 4.71 3.38 2.53
CA HIS A 97 3.92 4.45 1.91
C HIS A 97 4.68 5.10 0.76
N ARG A 98 5.98 5.37 0.94
CA ARG A 98 6.83 5.91 -0.12
C ARG A 98 6.94 4.95 -1.31
N SER A 99 7.18 3.65 -1.06
CA SER A 99 7.25 2.64 -2.12
C SER A 99 5.93 2.51 -2.88
N ALA A 100 4.79 2.56 -2.17
CA ALA A 100 3.46 2.57 -2.78
C ALA A 100 3.27 3.78 -3.70
N ALA A 101 3.58 4.99 -3.24
CA ALA A 101 3.48 6.21 -4.04
C ALA A 101 4.34 6.12 -5.32
N ALA A 102 5.60 5.70 -5.17
CA ALA A 102 6.52 5.56 -6.29
C ALA A 102 6.04 4.52 -7.32
N TRP A 103 5.40 3.44 -6.89
CA TRP A 103 4.82 2.45 -7.80
C TRP A 103 3.60 3.00 -8.54
N ILE A 104 2.67 3.65 -7.83
CA ILE A 104 1.46 4.26 -8.42
C ILE A 104 1.86 5.31 -9.46
N GLU A 105 2.82 6.17 -9.14
CA GLU A 105 3.33 7.22 -10.03
C GLU A 105 3.87 6.64 -11.34
N ARG A 106 4.69 5.58 -11.26
CA ARG A 106 5.22 4.91 -12.46
C ARG A 106 4.15 4.21 -13.28
N LYS A 107 3.17 3.58 -12.63
CA LYS A 107 2.08 2.88 -13.32
C LYS A 107 1.08 3.82 -13.98
N ALA A 108 0.83 4.97 -13.36
CA ALA A 108 -0.05 5.98 -13.92
C ALA A 108 0.54 6.60 -15.20
N GLY A 109 1.86 6.78 -15.26
CA GLY A 109 2.56 7.30 -16.44
C GLY A 109 2.02 8.68 -16.83
N GLU A 110 1.54 8.83 -18.06
CA GLU A 110 0.92 10.08 -18.55
C GLU A 110 -0.38 10.44 -17.80
N ARG A 111 -1.04 9.47 -17.15
CA ARG A 111 -2.25 9.66 -16.35
C ARG A 111 -1.97 9.92 -14.87
N VAL A 112 -0.76 10.36 -14.52
CA VAL A 112 -0.38 10.61 -13.11
C VAL A 112 -1.28 11.65 -12.43
N GLU A 113 -1.80 12.61 -13.18
CA GLU A 113 -2.70 13.65 -12.67
C GLU A 113 -4.02 13.06 -12.15
N ASP A 114 -4.51 11.98 -12.77
CA ASP A 114 -5.71 11.25 -12.29
C ASP A 114 -5.49 10.59 -10.92
N GLN A 115 -4.23 10.41 -10.50
CA GLN A 115 -3.84 9.78 -9.24
C GLN A 115 -3.33 10.79 -8.19
N ALA A 116 -3.45 12.10 -8.43
CA ALA A 116 -2.87 13.14 -7.58
C ALA A 116 -3.29 13.03 -6.10
N GLU A 117 -4.57 12.77 -5.83
CA GLU A 117 -5.08 12.62 -4.45
C GLU A 117 -4.46 11.41 -3.73
N VAL A 118 -4.38 10.27 -4.42
CA VAL A 118 -3.81 9.04 -3.87
C VAL A 118 -2.31 9.21 -3.63
N LEU A 119 -1.59 9.82 -4.58
CA LEU A 119 -0.16 10.12 -4.44
C LEU A 119 0.10 11.06 -3.27
N ALA A 120 -0.68 12.14 -3.15
CA ALA A 120 -0.57 13.08 -2.03
C ALA A 120 -0.80 12.36 -0.70
N HIS A 121 -1.82 11.50 -0.59
CA HIS A 121 -2.07 10.72 0.61
C HIS A 121 -0.85 9.87 1.02
N HIS A 122 -0.28 9.09 0.10
CA HIS A 122 0.85 8.22 0.43
C HIS A 122 2.12 9.01 0.76
N TYR A 123 2.43 10.07 0.01
CA TYR A 123 3.61 10.89 0.27
C TYR A 123 3.51 11.66 1.59
N LEU A 124 2.34 12.23 1.91
CA LEU A 124 2.11 12.92 3.19
C LEU A 124 2.18 11.94 4.37
N GLN A 125 1.59 10.75 4.27
CA GLN A 125 1.73 9.74 5.32
C GLN A 125 3.19 9.32 5.53
N ALA A 126 3.96 9.15 4.45
CA ALA A 126 5.38 8.84 4.56
C ALA A 126 6.17 9.95 5.28
N LEU A 127 5.88 11.21 4.94
CA LEU A 127 6.46 12.41 5.55
C LEU A 127 6.16 12.49 7.05
N GLU A 128 4.89 12.49 7.42
CA GLU A 128 4.44 12.61 8.82
C GLU A 128 5.03 11.51 9.71
N LEU A 129 5.09 10.27 9.20
CA LEU A 129 5.65 9.14 9.93
C LEU A 129 7.16 9.22 10.10
N ALA A 130 7.90 9.69 9.09
CA ALA A 130 9.35 9.87 9.14
C ALA A 130 9.73 10.99 10.13
N GLU A 131 9.00 12.10 10.11
CA GLU A 131 9.16 13.20 11.08
C GLU A 131 8.92 12.72 12.51
N ALA A 132 7.85 11.95 12.74
CA ALA A 132 7.50 11.43 14.06
C ALA A 132 8.55 10.48 14.66
N VAL A 133 9.43 9.90 13.86
CA VAL A 133 10.54 9.02 14.31
C VAL A 133 11.90 9.71 14.32
N GLY A 134 11.97 11.00 13.98
CA GLY A 134 13.20 11.79 14.04
C GLY A 134 14.19 11.51 12.91
N GLU A 135 13.75 10.88 11.81
CA GLU A 135 14.57 10.74 10.59
C GLU A 135 14.65 12.11 9.89
N GLN A 136 15.71 12.89 10.18
CA GLN A 136 15.84 14.24 9.64
C GLN A 136 16.22 14.27 8.13
N ALA A 137 15.35 14.93 7.37
CA ALA A 137 15.59 15.86 6.26
C ALA A 137 16.25 15.41 4.95
N HIS A 138 17.04 14.33 4.88
CA HIS A 138 17.70 13.98 3.60
C HIS A 138 16.76 13.32 2.57
N GLU A 139 15.67 12.68 3.01
CA GLU A 139 14.68 12.04 2.14
C GLU A 139 13.53 12.98 1.71
N LEU A 140 13.31 14.04 2.50
CA LEU A 140 12.17 14.97 2.43
C LEU A 140 12.11 15.75 1.11
N LEU A 141 13.28 16.13 0.57
CA LEU A 141 13.41 16.94 -0.65
C LEU A 141 12.93 16.23 -1.92
N ARG A 142 12.77 14.90 -1.90
CA ARG A 142 12.22 14.15 -3.05
C ARG A 142 10.69 14.07 -3.02
N ILE A 143 10.10 14.17 -1.82
CA ILE A 143 8.67 13.99 -1.55
C ILE A 143 7.90 15.30 -1.80
N GLU A 144 8.46 16.44 -1.36
CA GLU A 144 7.85 17.77 -1.62
C GLU A 144 7.69 18.07 -3.11
N ARG A 145 8.65 17.66 -3.96
CA ARG A 145 8.60 17.97 -5.40
C ARG A 145 7.46 17.27 -6.15
N VAL A 146 6.93 16.17 -5.60
CA VAL A 146 5.80 15.42 -6.18
C VAL A 146 4.47 15.89 -5.58
N ALA A 147 4.44 16.23 -4.28
CA ALA A 147 3.26 16.79 -3.62
C ALA A 147 2.96 18.25 -4.01
N ALA A 148 3.97 19.02 -4.41
CA ALA A 148 3.87 20.44 -4.73
C ALA A 148 3.50 20.77 -6.19
N ARG A 149 3.12 19.78 -7.02
CA ARG A 149 2.49 20.08 -8.32
C ARG A 149 1.05 20.56 -8.03
N PRO A 150 0.72 21.84 -8.24
CA PRO A 150 -0.58 22.38 -7.80
C PRO A 150 -1.72 21.79 -8.64
N LEU A 151 -2.84 21.50 -7.98
CA LEU A 151 -4.16 21.21 -8.59
C LEU A 151 -4.80 22.47 -9.24
N GLU A 152 -3.99 23.43 -9.72
CA GLU A 152 -4.47 24.78 -10.05
C GLU A 152 -4.98 24.96 -11.49
N ASP A 153 -4.82 23.99 -12.39
CA ASP A 153 -5.27 24.10 -13.79
C ASP A 153 -6.52 23.25 -14.10
N ARG A 154 -7.66 23.55 -13.44
CA ARG A 154 -8.98 23.09 -13.90
C ARG A 154 -9.68 24.17 -14.73
N PRO A 155 -9.91 23.99 -16.05
CA PRO A 155 -10.87 24.83 -16.75
C PRO A 155 -12.29 24.47 -16.30
N LEU A 156 -13.13 25.51 -16.11
CA LEU A 156 -14.57 25.40 -15.84
C LEU A 156 -15.32 24.76 -17.02
#